data_AF-A0A841RRJ0-F1
#
_entry.id   AF-A0A841RRJ0-F1
#
_cell.length_a   1.000
_cell.length_b   1.000
_cell.length_c   1.000
_cell.angle_alpha   90.00
_cell.angle_beta   90.00
_cell.angle_gamma   90.00
#
_symmetry.space_group_name_H-M   'P 1'
#
loop_
_entity.id
_entity.type
_entity.pdbx_description
1 polymer ?
#
loop_
_entity_poly.entity_id
_entity_poly.type
_entity_poly.pdbx_seq_one_letter_code
_entity_poly.pdbx_strand_id
1 'polypeptide(L)'
;MAQTFRGYRITSHYGRRRSPISGSNSFHAGVDLVKSHQAPIHAFTAGEVVYAGVGRSGSGLGGYGNVVVLLDKNNNLQLYAHLDRVAVRTGNQIRQNQIIGYQGNTGQSTGSHLHFEVRTNDDRMPPYGYRSNREGSTLEPISYLNNFQSSGGNQSNNNNTSTLRRGMRGREVRELQEQLQSIGIALSNHGADGIYGQETELAIRRFQLQQNITVDGIAGPVTRSRLQNAVNDRSKESRTLRYGMSGAALRELQEQLITVGMNLNRYGVDGRFGRETEVAVREFQKQEMIRVDGIVGTETWNALEKALNSVRKYPGSLIRRGSRGDTVKAIQRKVGTDPDGIFGANTEAAVKQFQRENRLKVDGIVGPETWKRLF
;
A
#
# COMPACT_ATOMS: atom_id res chain seq x y z
N MET A 1 -11.44 -10.08 -7.82
CA MET A 1 -10.80 -9.90 -9.15
C MET A 1 -11.09 -8.49 -9.62
N ALA A 2 -10.09 -7.75 -10.08
CA ALA A 2 -10.29 -6.35 -10.43
C ALA A 2 -11.20 -6.18 -11.68
N GLN A 3 -12.12 -5.23 -11.61
CA GLN A 3 -13.29 -5.02 -12.46
C GLN A 3 -12.97 -4.37 -13.83
N THR A 4 -11.68 -4.17 -14.13
CA THR A 4 -11.14 -3.16 -15.04
C THR A 4 -11.39 -3.39 -16.53
N PHE A 5 -11.44 -4.65 -16.98
CA PHE A 5 -11.72 -4.99 -18.39
C PHE A 5 -12.93 -5.90 -18.54
N ARG A 6 -13.98 -5.69 -17.74
CA ARG A 6 -15.19 -6.50 -17.78
C ARG A 6 -15.72 -6.62 -19.24
N GLY A 7 -15.87 -7.86 -19.70
CA GLY A 7 -16.35 -8.16 -21.05
C GLY A 7 -15.28 -8.20 -22.14
N TYR A 8 -13.99 -8.09 -21.81
CA TYR A 8 -12.88 -8.38 -22.71
C TYR A 8 -12.16 -9.66 -22.29
N ARG A 9 -11.62 -10.39 -23.27
CA ARG A 9 -10.59 -11.40 -23.05
C ARG A 9 -9.21 -10.77 -23.26
N ILE A 10 -8.32 -10.86 -22.28
CA ILE A 10 -6.93 -10.43 -22.43
C ILE A 10 -6.20 -11.49 -23.25
N THR A 11 -5.62 -11.11 -24.39
CA THR A 11 -4.80 -12.01 -25.22
C THR A 11 -3.30 -11.78 -25.02
N SER A 12 -2.93 -10.67 -24.40
CA SER A 12 -1.56 -10.13 -24.46
C SER A 12 -1.37 -9.13 -23.32
N HIS A 13 -0.48 -9.42 -22.36
CA HIS A 13 -0.25 -8.57 -21.18
C HIS A 13 0.87 -7.53 -21.39
N TYR A 14 0.85 -6.46 -20.60
CA TYR A 14 1.96 -5.50 -20.56
C TYR A 14 3.27 -6.14 -20.10
N GLY A 15 4.40 -5.64 -20.62
CA GLY A 15 5.74 -5.99 -20.14
C GLY A 15 6.61 -6.74 -21.14
N ARG A 16 7.80 -7.16 -20.67
CA ARG A 16 8.80 -7.87 -21.48
C ARG A 16 8.34 -9.27 -21.81
N ARG A 17 8.53 -9.66 -23.07
CA ARG A 17 8.29 -11.02 -23.56
C ARG A 17 9.53 -11.54 -24.23
N ARG A 18 9.85 -12.80 -23.93
CA ARG A 18 10.88 -13.55 -24.63
C ARG A 18 10.23 -14.22 -25.84
N SER A 19 10.66 -13.86 -27.04
CA SER A 19 10.24 -14.56 -28.24
C SER A 19 10.66 -16.04 -28.15
N PRO A 20 9.73 -17.01 -28.30
CA PRO A 20 10.06 -18.44 -28.25
C PRO A 20 10.96 -18.91 -29.40
N ILE A 21 11.06 -18.13 -30.48
CA ILE A 21 11.70 -18.52 -31.74
C ILE A 21 13.02 -17.75 -31.96
N SER A 22 13.07 -16.47 -31.61
CA SER A 22 14.26 -15.62 -31.84
C SER A 22 15.05 -15.29 -30.57
N GLY A 23 14.54 -15.62 -29.38
CA GLY A 23 15.17 -15.27 -28.09
C GLY A 23 15.21 -13.77 -27.78
N SER A 24 14.74 -12.90 -28.70
CA SER A 24 14.73 -11.46 -28.54
C SER A 24 13.70 -11.02 -27.49
N ASN A 25 14.11 -10.11 -26.60
CA ASN A 25 13.22 -9.46 -25.64
C ASN A 25 12.44 -8.35 -26.35
N SER A 26 11.15 -8.57 -26.65
CA SER A 26 10.25 -7.51 -27.13
C SER A 26 9.41 -6.99 -25.96
N PHE A 27 9.38 -5.67 -25.77
CA PHE A 27 8.55 -5.04 -24.75
C PHE A 27 7.17 -4.70 -25.30
N HIS A 28 6.12 -5.20 -24.66
CA HIS A 28 4.74 -4.85 -24.98
C HIS A 28 4.28 -3.68 -24.10
N ALA A 29 4.10 -2.51 -24.70
CA ALA A 29 3.84 -1.27 -23.97
C ALA A 29 2.37 -1.04 -23.60
N GLY A 30 1.52 -2.03 -23.83
CA GLY A 30 0.10 -1.99 -23.59
C GLY A 30 -0.47 -3.34 -23.19
N VAL A 31 -1.78 -3.48 -23.35
CA VAL A 31 -2.52 -4.74 -23.19
C VAL A 31 -3.39 -4.93 -24.43
N ASP A 32 -3.45 -6.16 -24.95
CA ASP A 32 -4.35 -6.49 -26.06
C ASP A 32 -5.60 -7.16 -25.52
N LEU A 33 -6.74 -6.61 -25.91
CA LEU A 33 -8.06 -6.94 -25.40
C LEU A 33 -8.96 -7.33 -26.57
N VAL A 34 -9.69 -8.42 -26.42
CA VAL A 34 -10.56 -8.95 -27.48
C VAL A 34 -12.01 -9.03 -27.04
N LYS A 35 -12.87 -8.52 -27.92
CA LYS A 35 -14.32 -8.73 -28.06
C LYS A 35 -14.61 -9.22 -29.49
N SER A 36 -15.89 -9.31 -29.85
CA SER A 36 -16.28 -9.46 -31.25
C SER A 36 -15.83 -8.25 -32.08
N HIS A 37 -15.53 -8.49 -33.35
CA HIS A 37 -15.25 -7.43 -34.31
C HIS A 37 -16.39 -6.39 -34.32
N GLN A 38 -16.05 -5.11 -34.42
CA GLN A 38 -16.98 -3.97 -34.34
C GLN A 38 -17.77 -3.85 -33.02
N ALA A 39 -17.40 -4.58 -31.97
CA ALA A 39 -17.98 -4.35 -30.65
C ALA A 39 -17.65 -2.94 -30.15
N PRO A 40 -18.57 -2.28 -29.40
CA PRO A 40 -18.32 -0.96 -28.85
C PRO A 40 -17.17 -0.97 -27.83
N ILE A 41 -16.22 -0.06 -28.05
CA ILE A 41 -15.13 0.26 -27.14
C ILE A 41 -15.55 1.46 -26.30
N HIS A 42 -15.54 1.26 -24.99
CA HIS A 42 -15.88 2.28 -24.01
C HIS A 42 -14.61 2.83 -23.36
N ALA A 43 -14.61 4.11 -23.02
CA ALA A 43 -13.52 4.74 -22.30
C ALA A 43 -13.34 4.13 -20.89
N PHE A 44 -12.13 3.70 -20.57
CA PHE A 44 -11.80 3.14 -19.26
C PHE A 44 -11.74 4.20 -18.16
N THR A 45 -11.55 5.46 -18.53
CA THR A 45 -11.60 6.61 -17.62
C THR A 45 -12.40 7.77 -18.21
N ALA A 46 -12.71 8.75 -17.37
CA ALA A 46 -13.06 10.08 -17.87
C ALA A 46 -11.80 10.82 -18.34
N GLY A 47 -11.97 11.78 -19.26
CA GLY A 47 -10.87 12.60 -19.78
C GLY A 47 -11.26 13.39 -21.02
N GLU A 48 -10.31 14.16 -21.56
CA GLU A 48 -10.47 14.91 -22.80
C GLU A 48 -9.88 14.13 -23.98
N VAL A 49 -10.58 14.09 -25.12
CA VAL A 49 -10.02 13.54 -26.36
C VAL A 49 -8.97 14.50 -26.92
N VAL A 50 -7.69 14.15 -26.81
CA VAL A 50 -6.59 14.95 -27.40
C VAL A 50 -6.24 14.50 -28.82
N TYR A 51 -6.71 13.33 -29.25
CA TYR A 51 -6.64 12.87 -30.63
C TYR A 51 -7.72 11.86 -30.97
N ALA A 52 -8.28 11.96 -32.19
CA ALA A 52 -9.23 11.00 -32.74
C ALA A 52 -9.04 10.89 -34.26
N GLY A 53 -8.68 9.71 -34.77
CA GLY A 53 -8.52 9.47 -36.21
C GLY A 53 -7.38 8.51 -36.55
N VAL A 54 -6.96 8.49 -37.82
CA VAL A 54 -5.85 7.66 -38.31
C VAL A 54 -4.52 8.17 -37.78
N GLY A 55 -3.81 7.35 -37.01
CA GLY A 55 -2.50 7.65 -36.46
C GLY A 55 -1.46 7.92 -37.54
N ARG A 56 -0.85 9.11 -37.50
CA ARG A 56 0.12 9.58 -38.50
C ARG A 56 1.56 9.22 -38.11
N SER A 57 2.39 8.83 -39.06
CA SER A 57 3.83 8.68 -38.85
C SER A 57 4.46 9.95 -38.25
N GLY A 58 5.38 9.79 -37.30
CA GLY A 58 6.02 10.92 -36.59
C GLY A 58 5.20 11.52 -35.43
N SER A 59 3.89 11.27 -35.34
CA SER A 59 3.07 11.79 -34.23
C SER A 59 3.21 11.00 -32.92
N GLY A 60 3.84 9.81 -32.97
CA GLY A 60 3.78 8.82 -31.89
C GLY A 60 2.57 7.86 -31.97
N LEU A 61 1.75 8.00 -33.02
CA LEU A 61 0.60 7.15 -33.31
C LEU A 61 0.72 6.41 -34.66
N GLY A 62 1.85 6.56 -35.37
CA GLY A 62 2.09 5.84 -36.62
C GLY A 62 2.02 4.32 -36.43
N GLY A 63 1.40 3.63 -37.38
CA GLY A 63 1.25 2.17 -37.34
C GLY A 63 0.05 1.67 -36.50
N TYR A 64 -0.56 2.50 -35.66
CA TYR A 64 -1.67 2.08 -34.80
C TYR A 64 -3.06 2.04 -35.48
N GLY A 65 -3.16 2.49 -36.73
CA GLY A 65 -4.44 2.56 -37.44
C GLY A 65 -5.34 3.66 -36.91
N ASN A 66 -6.65 3.40 -36.82
CA ASN A 66 -7.58 4.33 -36.19
C ASN A 66 -7.40 4.29 -34.68
N VAL A 67 -7.25 5.48 -34.08
CA VAL A 67 -7.00 5.61 -32.65
C VAL A 67 -7.84 6.69 -32.00
N VAL A 68 -8.01 6.56 -30.69
CA VAL A 68 -8.46 7.62 -29.78
C VAL A 68 -7.40 7.77 -28.70
N VAL A 69 -7.02 9.01 -28.38
CA VAL A 69 -6.14 9.32 -27.24
C VAL A 69 -6.92 10.21 -26.27
N LEU A 70 -7.07 9.74 -25.03
CA LEU A 70 -7.66 10.53 -23.95
C LEU A 70 -6.57 11.06 -23.02
N LEU A 71 -6.64 12.33 -22.64
CA LEU A 71 -5.89 12.88 -21.52
C LEU A 71 -6.78 12.82 -20.27
N ASP A 72 -6.33 12.09 -19.25
CA ASP A 72 -7.07 11.96 -18.01
C ASP A 72 -6.65 12.97 -16.93
N LYS A 73 -7.39 12.99 -15.82
CA LYS A 73 -7.17 13.90 -14.69
C LYS A 73 -5.80 13.78 -14.02
N ASN A 74 -5.08 12.67 -14.23
CA ASN A 74 -3.75 12.45 -13.67
C ASN A 74 -2.64 12.87 -14.65
N ASN A 75 -2.99 13.56 -15.74
CA ASN A 75 -2.10 13.96 -16.82
C ASN A 75 -1.41 12.75 -17.50
N ASN A 76 -2.14 11.64 -17.67
CA ASN A 76 -1.69 10.51 -18.50
C ASN A 76 -2.55 10.39 -19.75
N LEU A 77 -1.91 9.92 -20.82
CA LEU A 77 -2.53 9.67 -22.11
C LEU A 77 -2.96 8.22 -22.20
N GLN A 78 -4.18 7.99 -22.66
CA GLN A 78 -4.74 6.66 -22.85
C GLN A 78 -4.98 6.42 -24.33
N LEU A 79 -4.17 5.56 -24.91
CA LEU A 79 -4.26 5.21 -26.32
C LEU A 79 -5.15 4.00 -26.50
N TYR A 80 -6.18 4.15 -27.33
CA TYR A 80 -7.04 3.08 -27.83
C TYR A 80 -6.75 2.91 -29.32
N ALA A 81 -6.18 1.78 -29.72
CA ALA A 81 -5.69 1.58 -31.08
C ALA A 81 -6.30 0.38 -31.81
N HIS A 82 -5.99 0.29 -33.11
CA HIS A 82 -6.51 -0.70 -34.06
C HIS A 82 -8.03 -0.66 -34.22
N LEU A 83 -8.66 0.49 -33.94
CA LEU A 83 -10.12 0.63 -34.01
C LEU A 83 -10.63 0.42 -35.44
N ASP A 84 -11.85 -0.06 -35.60
CA ASP A 84 -12.53 -0.15 -36.90
C ASP A 84 -12.96 1.26 -37.33
N ARG A 85 -13.64 1.95 -36.42
CA ARG A 85 -14.04 3.35 -36.56
C ARG A 85 -14.01 4.07 -35.22
N VAL A 86 -13.78 5.38 -35.28
CA VAL A 86 -13.80 6.29 -34.14
C VAL A 86 -15.20 6.90 -33.98
N ALA A 87 -15.69 7.03 -32.74
CA ALA A 87 -17.02 7.56 -32.43
C ALA A 87 -17.01 8.97 -31.82
N VAL A 88 -15.83 9.54 -31.59
CA VAL A 88 -15.61 10.83 -30.93
C VAL A 88 -14.71 11.73 -31.75
N ARG A 89 -14.57 12.99 -31.35
CA ARG A 89 -13.71 13.99 -31.99
C ARG A 89 -12.76 14.61 -30.96
N THR A 90 -11.61 15.10 -31.44
CA THR A 90 -10.68 15.89 -30.62
C THR A 90 -11.42 17.05 -29.93
N GLY A 91 -11.12 17.28 -28.65
CA GLY A 91 -11.77 18.25 -27.77
C GLY A 91 -13.02 17.74 -27.05
N ASN A 92 -13.51 16.52 -27.34
CA ASN A 92 -14.66 15.97 -26.60
C ASN A 92 -14.27 15.65 -25.14
N GLN A 93 -15.14 16.04 -24.20
CA GLN A 93 -15.07 15.59 -22.81
C GLN A 93 -15.79 14.25 -22.67
N ILE A 94 -15.08 13.24 -22.21
CA ILE A 94 -15.53 11.85 -22.16
C ILE A 94 -15.77 11.45 -20.72
N ARG A 95 -16.93 10.83 -20.47
CA ARG A 95 -17.20 10.14 -19.20
C ARG A 95 -16.67 8.72 -19.28
N GLN A 96 -16.29 8.15 -18.13
CA GLN A 96 -16.01 6.72 -18.06
C GLN A 96 -17.22 5.92 -18.56
N ASN A 97 -16.94 4.83 -19.27
CA ASN A 97 -17.94 3.99 -19.94
C ASN A 97 -18.69 4.65 -21.09
N GLN A 98 -18.27 5.83 -21.58
CA GLN A 98 -18.80 6.38 -22.84
C GLN A 98 -18.17 5.68 -24.04
N ILE A 99 -18.95 5.42 -25.08
CA ILE A 99 -18.43 4.82 -26.33
C ILE A 99 -17.50 5.82 -27.03
N ILE A 100 -16.31 5.36 -27.38
CA ILE A 100 -15.28 6.17 -28.07
C ILE A 100 -14.89 5.61 -29.44
N GLY A 101 -15.23 4.35 -29.72
CA GLY A 101 -14.96 3.70 -30.99
C GLY A 101 -15.44 2.26 -31.00
N TYR A 102 -15.02 1.51 -32.01
CA TYR A 102 -15.42 0.12 -32.21
C TYR A 102 -14.19 -0.73 -32.51
N GLN A 103 -14.17 -1.96 -32.00
CA GLN A 103 -13.01 -2.85 -32.14
C GLN A 103 -12.77 -3.15 -33.63
N GLY A 104 -11.52 -3.03 -34.08
CA GLY A 104 -11.15 -3.28 -35.47
C GLY A 104 -9.88 -4.11 -35.60
N ASN A 105 -9.24 -3.93 -36.75
CA ASN A 105 -7.96 -4.52 -37.11
C ASN A 105 -7.16 -3.55 -38.01
N THR A 106 -7.31 -2.24 -37.81
CA THR A 106 -6.65 -1.24 -38.66
C THR A 106 -5.20 -1.01 -38.25
N GLY A 107 -4.37 -0.56 -39.19
CA GLY A 107 -2.94 -0.38 -38.95
C GLY A 107 -2.17 -1.70 -38.91
N GLN A 108 -1.05 -1.73 -38.19
CA GLN A 108 -0.19 -2.90 -38.05
C GLN A 108 -0.74 -3.83 -36.96
N SER A 109 -1.72 -4.65 -37.33
CA SER A 109 -2.37 -5.62 -36.45
C SER A 109 -2.56 -6.95 -37.16
N THR A 110 -2.41 -8.06 -36.42
CA THR A 110 -2.49 -9.44 -36.95
C THR A 110 -3.87 -10.08 -36.78
N GLY A 111 -4.80 -9.43 -36.07
CA GLY A 111 -6.16 -9.91 -35.87
C GLY A 111 -7.00 -8.92 -35.07
N SER A 112 -8.33 -9.01 -35.13
CA SER A 112 -9.17 -7.98 -34.51
C SER A 112 -9.05 -7.95 -32.99
N HIS A 113 -8.56 -6.84 -32.45
CA HIS A 113 -8.40 -6.57 -31.02
C HIS A 113 -8.33 -5.06 -30.76
N LEU A 114 -8.46 -4.68 -29.49
CA LEU A 114 -8.10 -3.37 -28.98
C LEU A 114 -6.70 -3.45 -28.38
N HIS A 115 -5.77 -2.66 -28.90
CA HIS A 115 -4.50 -2.39 -28.21
C HIS A 115 -4.66 -1.16 -27.33
N PHE A 116 -4.44 -1.32 -26.03
CA PHE A 116 -4.62 -0.26 -25.04
C PHE A 116 -3.33 0.05 -24.30
N GLU A 117 -2.95 1.34 -24.25
CA GLU A 117 -1.77 1.81 -23.53
C GLU A 117 -2.13 2.96 -22.58
N VAL A 118 -1.36 3.05 -21.50
CA VAL A 118 -1.30 4.26 -20.66
C VAL A 118 0.10 4.85 -20.83
N ARG A 119 0.19 6.07 -21.33
CA ARG A 119 1.44 6.78 -21.58
C ARG A 119 1.54 7.97 -20.63
N THR A 120 2.76 8.24 -20.19
CA THR A 120 3.03 9.47 -19.43
C THR A 120 2.99 10.68 -20.36
N ASN A 121 2.38 11.77 -19.91
CA ASN A 121 2.37 13.04 -20.63
C ASN A 121 3.47 13.96 -20.11
N ASP A 122 4.25 14.56 -21.00
CA ASP A 122 5.34 15.48 -20.67
C ASP A 122 5.60 16.40 -21.87
N ASP A 123 5.68 17.71 -21.64
CA ASP A 123 5.76 18.73 -22.68
C ASP A 123 7.03 18.64 -23.55
N ARG A 124 8.01 17.84 -23.13
CA ARG A 124 9.24 17.54 -23.87
C ARG A 124 9.11 16.34 -24.81
N MET A 125 7.94 15.72 -24.89
CA MET A 125 7.71 14.50 -25.66
C MET A 125 7.02 14.78 -27.01
N PRO A 126 7.08 13.83 -27.95
CA PRO A 126 6.20 13.85 -29.11
C PRO A 126 4.72 13.99 -28.69
N PRO A 127 3.85 14.56 -29.55
CA PRO A 127 2.51 15.04 -29.17
C PRO A 127 1.59 14.05 -28.44
N TYR A 128 1.87 12.75 -28.48
CA TYR A 128 1.09 11.70 -27.83
C TYR A 128 1.93 10.70 -27.02
N GLY A 129 3.00 11.18 -26.38
CA GLY A 129 3.74 10.47 -25.33
C GLY A 129 4.56 9.26 -25.79
N TYR A 130 4.76 9.09 -27.10
CA TYR A 130 5.55 7.99 -27.65
C TYR A 130 7.06 8.22 -27.42
N ARG A 131 7.78 7.18 -27.00
CA ARG A 131 9.25 7.16 -26.96
C ARG A 131 9.81 5.87 -27.56
N SER A 132 11.05 5.90 -28.01
CA SER A 132 11.78 4.68 -28.40
C SER A 132 11.96 3.74 -27.20
N ASN A 133 12.23 4.28 -26.01
CA ASN A 133 12.15 3.54 -24.76
C ASN A 133 10.69 3.45 -24.27
N ARG A 134 9.98 2.45 -24.78
CA ARG A 134 8.59 2.17 -24.43
C ARG A 134 8.42 1.85 -22.94
N GLU A 135 9.33 1.05 -22.37
CA GLU A 135 9.30 0.64 -20.96
C GLU A 135 9.34 1.80 -19.98
N GLY A 136 10.07 2.87 -20.30
CA GLY A 136 10.15 4.09 -19.47
C GLY A 136 9.11 5.16 -19.79
N SER A 137 8.23 4.97 -20.78
CA SER A 137 7.22 5.96 -21.19
C SER A 137 5.77 5.51 -21.01
N THR A 138 5.55 4.22 -20.79
CA THR A 138 4.23 3.63 -20.55
C THR A 138 4.08 3.16 -19.11
N LEU A 139 2.84 3.14 -18.62
CA LEU A 139 2.44 2.57 -17.35
C LEU A 139 1.70 1.24 -17.58
N GLU A 140 1.77 0.34 -16.61
CA GLU A 140 1.03 -0.94 -16.67
C GLU A 140 -0.49 -0.66 -16.61
N PRO A 141 -1.26 -0.98 -17.66
CA PRO A 141 -2.65 -0.54 -17.79
C PRO A 141 -3.61 -1.08 -16.72
N ILE A 142 -3.46 -2.33 -16.29
CA ILE A 142 -4.37 -2.95 -15.31
C ILE A 142 -4.24 -2.23 -13.96
N SER A 143 -3.01 -2.08 -13.49
CA SER A 143 -2.67 -1.42 -12.23
C SER A 143 -3.09 0.04 -12.26
N TYR A 144 -2.85 0.73 -13.38
CA TYR A 144 -3.25 2.13 -13.55
C TYR A 144 -4.77 2.31 -13.38
N LEU A 145 -5.56 1.53 -14.11
CA LEU A 145 -7.01 1.65 -14.09
C LEU A 145 -7.64 1.19 -12.77
N ASN A 146 -7.08 0.16 -12.11
CA ASN A 146 -7.50 -0.25 -10.76
C ASN A 146 -7.38 0.91 -9.76
N ASN A 147 -6.30 1.68 -9.87
CA ASN A 147 -6.04 2.82 -8.99
C ASN A 147 -6.85 4.06 -9.41
N PHE A 148 -7.17 4.21 -10.69
CA PHE A 148 -7.96 5.32 -11.21
C PHE A 148 -9.39 5.35 -10.67
N GLN A 149 -10.00 4.17 -10.46
CA GLN A 149 -11.38 4.03 -9.98
C GLN A 149 -11.55 4.32 -8.48
N SER A 150 -10.50 4.15 -7.67
CA SER A 150 -10.53 4.37 -6.22
C SER A 150 -10.52 5.84 -5.82
N SER A 151 -10.22 6.76 -6.75
CA SER A 151 -10.12 8.20 -6.50
C SER A 151 -11.45 8.97 -6.62
N GLY A 152 -12.59 8.29 -6.48
CA GLY A 152 -13.94 8.85 -6.61
C GLY A 152 -14.79 8.84 -5.34
N GLY A 153 -14.27 8.34 -4.22
CA GLY A 153 -14.96 8.31 -2.93
C GLY A 153 -14.04 8.86 -1.84
N ASN A 154 -14.57 9.80 -1.05
CA ASN A 154 -13.96 10.28 0.19
C ASN A 154 -13.41 9.10 1.01
N GLN A 155 -12.11 9.11 1.29
CA GLN A 155 -11.50 8.75 2.58
C GLN A 155 -10.01 9.09 2.55
N SER A 156 -9.56 9.65 3.67
CA SER A 156 -8.19 9.98 3.99
C SER A 156 -7.30 8.72 4.06
N ASN A 157 -6.01 8.92 3.82
CA ASN A 157 -4.85 8.03 4.01
C ASN A 157 -4.38 7.13 2.85
N ASN A 158 -3.09 7.36 2.53
CA ASN A 158 -2.07 6.47 1.94
C ASN A 158 -1.91 6.37 0.41
N ASN A 159 -0.86 7.09 -0.04
CA ASN A 159 0.23 6.65 -0.94
C ASN A 159 0.20 7.02 -2.45
N ASN A 160 1.01 8.04 -2.77
CA ASN A 160 2.10 8.01 -3.77
C ASN A 160 1.79 7.53 -5.20
N THR A 161 1.34 8.42 -6.09
CA THR A 161 1.23 8.12 -7.54
C THR A 161 1.91 9.13 -8.49
N SER A 162 2.45 10.25 -8.01
CA SER A 162 3.17 11.21 -8.86
C SER A 162 4.58 10.70 -9.21
N THR A 163 4.93 10.58 -10.49
CA THR A 163 6.30 10.23 -10.93
C THR A 163 7.21 11.45 -10.82
N LEU A 164 8.29 11.36 -10.03
CA LEU A 164 9.18 12.50 -9.78
C LEU A 164 10.48 12.41 -10.62
N ARG A 165 10.90 13.53 -11.22
CA ARG A 165 12.07 13.64 -12.12
C ARG A 165 12.74 15.00 -12.04
N ARG A 166 13.96 15.11 -12.62
CA ARG A 166 14.74 16.36 -12.62
C ARG A 166 13.91 17.55 -13.13
N GLY A 167 13.93 18.64 -12.36
CA GLY A 167 13.20 19.88 -12.65
C GLY A 167 11.88 20.02 -11.87
N MET A 168 11.38 18.95 -11.26
CA MET A 168 10.22 19.02 -10.37
C MET A 168 10.57 19.64 -9.03
N ARG A 169 9.59 20.29 -8.40
CA ARG A 169 9.72 20.93 -7.08
C ARG A 169 8.44 20.73 -6.28
N GLY A 170 8.53 20.75 -4.95
CA GLY A 170 7.38 20.74 -4.06
C GLY A 170 7.48 19.71 -2.95
N ARG A 171 6.38 19.55 -2.20
CA ARG A 171 6.32 18.68 -1.02
C ARG A 171 6.66 17.23 -1.34
N GLU A 172 6.16 16.69 -2.45
CA GLU A 172 6.41 15.30 -2.84
C GLU A 172 7.90 15.01 -3.12
N VAL A 173 8.61 16.01 -3.67
CA VAL A 173 10.06 15.91 -3.89
C VAL A 173 10.81 15.92 -2.56
N ARG A 174 10.37 16.75 -1.61
CA ARG A 174 10.93 16.77 -0.26
C ARG A 174 10.72 15.44 0.46
N GLU A 175 9.51 14.89 0.39
CA GLU A 175 9.18 13.58 0.98
C GLU A 175 10.03 12.46 0.35
N LEU A 176 10.23 12.46 -0.96
CA LEU A 176 11.12 11.51 -1.64
C LEU A 176 12.57 11.63 -1.12
N GLN A 177 13.07 12.86 -1.00
CA GLN A 177 14.40 13.15 -0.49
C GLN A 177 14.56 12.69 0.98
N GLU A 178 13.56 12.95 1.82
CA GLU A 178 13.50 12.46 3.20
C GLU A 178 13.50 10.93 3.26
N GLN A 179 12.74 10.26 2.38
CA GLN A 179 12.73 8.80 2.29
C GLN A 179 14.11 8.23 1.93
N LEU A 180 14.81 8.82 0.95
CA LEU A 180 16.17 8.42 0.58
C LEU A 180 17.16 8.57 1.75
N GLN A 181 17.13 9.71 2.44
CA GLN A 181 17.94 9.93 3.65
C GLN A 181 17.58 8.91 4.75
N SER A 182 16.28 8.64 4.92
CA SER A 182 15.76 7.69 5.89
C SER A 182 16.11 6.24 5.58
N ILE A 183 16.70 5.92 4.42
CA ILE A 183 17.30 4.62 4.09
C ILE A 183 18.83 4.66 3.92
N GLY A 184 19.46 5.79 4.27
CA GLY A 184 20.91 5.93 4.29
C GLY A 184 21.51 6.37 2.96
N ILE A 185 20.68 6.81 2.02
CA ILE A 185 21.14 7.37 0.75
C ILE A 185 21.35 8.86 0.91
N ALA A 186 22.62 9.25 0.96
CA ALA A 186 23.02 10.63 1.17
C ALA A 186 22.61 11.53 -0.01
N LEU A 187 22.03 12.67 0.34
CA LEU A 187 21.87 13.85 -0.51
C LEU A 187 23.01 14.81 -0.14
N SER A 188 23.73 15.33 -1.14
CA SER A 188 24.81 16.30 -0.94
C SER A 188 24.26 17.68 -0.50
N ASN A 189 25.12 18.48 0.17
CA ASN A 189 25.05 19.89 0.66
C ASN A 189 23.73 20.60 1.02
N HIS A 190 22.57 20.28 0.45
CA HIS A 190 21.29 20.99 0.66
C HIS A 190 20.17 20.11 1.27
N GLY A 191 20.38 18.80 1.42
CA GLY A 191 19.42 17.90 2.07
C GLY A 191 18.08 17.81 1.33
N ALA A 192 16.97 17.67 2.08
CA ALA A 192 15.62 17.58 1.53
C ALA A 192 15.00 18.96 1.24
N ASP A 193 15.58 19.67 0.27
CA ASP A 193 15.18 21.03 -0.11
C ASP A 193 13.82 21.11 -0.85
N GLY A 194 13.32 19.99 -1.36
CA GLY A 194 12.10 19.91 -2.18
C GLY A 194 12.32 20.24 -3.66
N ILE A 195 13.56 20.23 -4.14
CA ILE A 195 13.93 20.47 -5.54
C ILE A 195 14.59 19.21 -6.11
N TYR A 196 14.00 18.65 -7.17
CA TYR A 196 14.55 17.47 -7.83
C TYR A 196 15.66 17.93 -8.77
N GLY A 197 16.82 18.23 -8.21
CA GLY A 197 18.01 18.66 -8.92
C GLY A 197 18.85 17.49 -9.42
N GLN A 198 20.06 17.80 -9.88
CA GLN A 198 21.07 16.81 -10.25
C GLN A 198 21.38 15.84 -9.09
N GLU A 199 21.40 16.34 -7.87
CA GLU A 199 21.75 15.56 -6.68
C GLU A 199 20.67 14.54 -6.31
N THR A 200 19.39 14.93 -6.36
CA THR A 200 18.27 14.00 -6.16
C THR A 200 18.22 12.94 -7.24
N GLU A 201 18.51 13.30 -8.49
CA GLU A 201 18.62 12.33 -9.59
C GLU A 201 19.75 11.32 -9.35
N LEU A 202 20.94 11.79 -8.94
CA LEU A 202 22.08 10.92 -8.63
C LEU A 202 21.78 9.99 -7.44
N ALA A 203 21.11 10.48 -6.41
CA ALA A 203 20.67 9.66 -5.27
C ALA A 203 19.67 8.58 -5.69
N ILE A 204 18.71 8.92 -6.57
CA ILE A 204 17.77 7.94 -7.13
C ILE A 204 18.50 6.91 -8.01
N ARG A 205 19.47 7.31 -8.83
CA ARG A 205 20.28 6.36 -9.61
C ARG A 205 21.06 5.39 -8.71
N ARG A 206 21.66 5.88 -7.62
CA ARG A 206 22.34 5.03 -6.63
C ARG A 206 21.36 4.04 -5.99
N PHE A 207 20.19 4.51 -5.58
CA PHE A 207 19.14 3.65 -5.03
C PHE A 207 18.70 2.58 -6.04
N GLN A 208 18.40 2.96 -7.27
CA GLN A 208 17.99 2.06 -8.35
C GLN A 208 19.04 0.97 -8.60
N LEU A 209 20.31 1.36 -8.63
CA LEU A 209 21.44 0.44 -8.77
C LEU A 209 21.50 -0.56 -7.61
N GLN A 210 21.36 -0.08 -6.36
CA GLN A 210 21.35 -0.94 -5.17
C GLN A 210 20.18 -1.93 -5.16
N GLN A 211 19.02 -1.53 -5.69
CA GLN A 211 17.81 -2.37 -5.74
C GLN A 211 17.72 -3.26 -6.99
N ASN A 212 18.75 -3.25 -7.84
CA ASN A 212 18.80 -3.98 -9.11
C ASN A 212 17.56 -3.71 -10.00
N ILE A 213 17.17 -2.42 -10.08
CA ILE A 213 16.12 -1.93 -10.97
C ILE A 213 16.71 -0.96 -12.01
N THR A 214 15.90 -0.55 -12.99
CA THR A 214 16.32 0.40 -14.05
C THR A 214 16.95 1.67 -13.45
N VAL A 215 18.17 1.99 -13.89
CA VAL A 215 18.96 3.14 -13.41
C VAL A 215 18.76 4.35 -14.33
N ASP A 216 17.59 4.96 -14.27
CA ASP A 216 17.20 6.10 -15.11
C ASP A 216 17.14 7.44 -14.37
N GLY A 217 17.28 7.45 -13.04
CA GLY A 217 17.23 8.65 -12.22
C GLY A 217 15.82 9.20 -12.02
N ILE A 218 14.78 8.44 -12.35
CA ILE A 218 13.37 8.81 -12.23
C ILE A 218 12.74 8.05 -11.05
N ALA A 219 12.12 8.76 -10.12
CA ALA A 219 11.31 8.15 -9.06
C ALA A 219 9.91 7.79 -9.58
N GLY A 220 9.86 6.82 -10.49
CA GLY A 220 8.62 6.23 -11.00
C GLY A 220 8.03 5.17 -10.05
N PRO A 221 6.90 4.54 -10.41
CA PRO A 221 6.20 3.62 -9.51
C PRO A 221 7.07 2.47 -8.98
N VAL A 222 7.93 1.87 -9.82
CA VAL A 222 8.86 0.81 -9.40
C VAL A 222 9.87 1.33 -8.39
N THR A 223 10.49 2.47 -8.68
CA THR A 223 11.47 3.10 -7.78
C THR A 223 10.82 3.54 -6.47
N ARG A 224 9.64 4.15 -6.51
CA ARG A 224 8.89 4.55 -5.30
C ARG A 224 8.41 3.36 -4.49
N SER A 225 7.97 2.27 -5.14
CA SER A 225 7.59 1.03 -4.47
C SER A 225 8.80 0.37 -3.79
N ARG A 226 9.94 0.29 -4.48
CA ARG A 226 11.18 -0.21 -3.90
C ARG A 226 11.66 0.68 -2.77
N LEU A 227 11.57 2.00 -2.91
CA LEU A 227 11.97 2.96 -1.88
C LEU A 227 11.07 2.83 -0.66
N GLN A 228 9.75 2.74 -0.86
CA GLN A 228 8.82 2.49 0.22
C GLN A 228 9.09 1.15 0.90
N ASN A 229 9.41 0.09 0.15
CA ASN A 229 9.80 -1.19 0.72
C ASN A 229 11.11 -1.08 1.49
N ALA A 230 12.12 -0.38 0.98
CA ALA A 230 13.37 -0.14 1.68
C ALA A 230 13.18 0.72 2.96
N VAL A 231 12.28 1.71 2.93
CA VAL A 231 11.88 2.49 4.11
C VAL A 231 11.17 1.58 5.11
N ASN A 232 10.25 0.74 4.63
CA ASN A 232 9.54 -0.23 5.45
C ASN A 232 10.49 -1.30 6.01
N ASP A 233 11.47 -1.75 5.23
CA ASP A 233 12.42 -2.80 5.58
C ASP A 233 13.51 -2.26 6.49
N ARG A 234 13.97 -1.01 6.32
CA ARG A 234 14.80 -0.32 7.33
C ARG A 234 13.99 -0.03 8.60
N SER A 235 12.69 0.24 8.49
CA SER A 235 11.79 0.31 9.66
C SER A 235 11.55 -1.05 10.31
N LYS A 236 11.75 -2.17 9.59
CA LYS A 236 11.68 -3.56 10.10
C LYS A 236 13.03 -4.04 10.66
N GLU A 237 14.15 -3.69 10.03
CA GLU A 237 15.51 -3.91 10.56
C GLU A 237 15.75 -3.06 11.80
N SER A 238 15.23 -1.81 11.83
CA SER A 238 15.17 -0.97 13.02
C SER A 238 14.17 -1.47 14.08
N ARG A 239 13.28 -2.41 13.73
CA ARG A 239 12.35 -3.08 14.66
C ARG A 239 12.83 -4.46 15.11
N THR A 240 13.87 -5.05 14.51
CA THR A 240 14.39 -6.33 14.99
C THR A 240 15.15 -6.10 16.30
N LEU A 241 14.47 -6.27 17.43
CA LEU A 241 15.06 -6.07 18.76
C LEU A 241 15.62 -7.40 19.29
N ARG A 242 16.83 -7.36 19.84
CA ARG A 242 17.52 -8.53 20.40
C ARG A 242 18.40 -8.15 21.59
N TYR A 243 18.85 -9.16 22.33
CA TYR A 243 19.75 -9.01 23.47
C TYR A 243 20.91 -8.05 23.17
N GLY A 244 21.18 -7.15 24.11
CA GLY A 244 22.24 -6.14 24.03
C GLY A 244 21.85 -4.81 23.36
N MET A 245 20.66 -4.71 22.75
CA MET A 245 20.15 -3.45 22.19
C MET A 245 19.60 -2.52 23.28
N SER A 246 19.52 -1.22 22.99
CA SER A 246 18.88 -0.22 23.86
C SER A 246 18.26 0.92 23.06
N GLY A 247 17.29 1.64 23.63
CA GLY A 247 16.68 2.81 23.01
C GLY A 247 15.16 2.91 23.18
N ALA A 248 14.56 3.94 22.58
CA ALA A 248 13.13 4.26 22.71
C ALA A 248 12.22 3.12 22.21
N ALA A 249 12.56 2.48 21.09
CA ALA A 249 11.81 1.34 20.55
C ALA A 249 11.74 0.16 21.53
N LEU A 250 12.74 0.02 22.41
CA LEU A 250 12.74 -1.03 23.40
C LEU A 250 11.89 -0.68 24.62
N ARG A 251 11.83 0.60 25.01
CA ARG A 251 10.88 1.04 26.03
C ARG A 251 9.46 0.73 25.60
N GLU A 252 9.15 1.01 24.34
CA GLU A 252 7.86 0.67 23.74
C GLU A 252 7.59 -0.85 23.76
N LEU A 253 8.57 -1.69 23.38
CA LEU A 253 8.45 -3.15 23.50
C LEU A 253 8.13 -3.57 24.94
N GLN A 254 8.89 -3.08 25.92
CA GLN A 254 8.74 -3.45 27.33
C GLN A 254 7.35 -3.04 27.86
N GLU A 255 6.87 -1.84 27.50
CA GLU A 255 5.51 -1.38 27.83
C GLU A 255 4.44 -2.30 27.24
N GLN A 256 4.61 -2.71 25.98
CA GLN A 256 3.67 -3.59 25.29
C GLN A 256 3.68 -5.00 25.87
N LEU A 257 4.87 -5.56 26.15
CA LEU A 257 5.02 -6.86 26.81
C LEU A 257 4.34 -6.86 28.19
N ILE A 258 4.54 -5.81 29.00
CA ILE A 258 3.84 -5.63 30.28
C ILE A 258 2.32 -5.55 30.06
N THR A 259 1.88 -4.83 29.02
CA THR A 259 0.45 -4.65 28.70
C THR A 259 -0.22 -5.98 28.34
N VAL A 260 0.45 -6.87 27.62
CA VAL A 260 -0.05 -8.22 27.31
C VAL A 260 0.22 -9.25 28.41
N GLY A 261 0.69 -8.79 29.58
CA GLY A 261 0.81 -9.61 30.79
C GLY A 261 2.16 -10.29 31.01
N MET A 262 3.21 -9.93 30.25
CA MET A 262 4.56 -10.46 30.46
C MET A 262 5.22 -9.82 31.68
N ASN A 263 6.07 -10.59 32.36
CA ASN A 263 6.72 -10.16 33.59
C ASN A 263 8.07 -9.49 33.31
N LEU A 264 8.17 -8.20 33.65
CA LEU A 264 9.42 -7.42 33.66
C LEU A 264 9.63 -6.70 35.01
N ASN A 265 9.31 -7.33 36.14
CA ASN A 265 9.26 -6.66 37.45
C ASN A 265 10.63 -6.22 38.02
N ARG A 266 11.75 -6.77 37.53
CA ARG A 266 13.08 -6.48 38.10
C ARG A 266 13.63 -5.14 37.63
N TYR A 267 13.52 -4.84 36.34
CA TYR A 267 14.02 -3.59 35.76
C TYR A 267 12.93 -2.76 35.06
N GLY A 268 11.76 -3.34 34.80
CA GLY A 268 10.63 -2.62 34.20
C GLY A 268 10.91 -2.14 32.79
N VAL A 269 10.50 -0.89 32.52
CA VAL A 269 10.72 -0.20 31.24
C VAL A 269 12.00 0.63 31.31
N ASP A 270 13.14 -0.03 31.21
CA ASP A 270 14.47 0.59 31.30
C ASP A 270 15.09 0.93 29.94
N GLY A 271 14.46 0.49 28.84
CA GLY A 271 14.95 0.69 27.49
C GLY A 271 16.22 -0.08 27.17
N ARG A 272 16.55 -1.14 27.92
CA ARG A 272 17.68 -2.06 27.65
C ARG A 272 17.23 -3.51 27.43
N PHE A 273 17.77 -4.16 26.39
CA PHE A 273 17.41 -5.53 26.03
C PHE A 273 18.33 -6.46 26.79
N GLY A 274 18.12 -6.52 28.11
CA GLY A 274 18.84 -7.42 28.99
C GLY A 274 18.20 -8.80 29.05
N ARG A 275 18.71 -9.62 29.97
CA ARG A 275 18.25 -11.00 30.20
C ARG A 275 16.77 -11.08 30.57
N GLU A 276 16.26 -10.12 31.33
CA GLU A 276 14.84 -10.08 31.71
C GLU A 276 13.93 -9.89 30.48
N THR A 277 14.23 -8.88 29.65
CA THR A 277 13.49 -8.62 28.41
C THR A 277 13.55 -9.82 27.46
N GLU A 278 14.70 -10.50 27.35
CA GLU A 278 14.80 -11.72 26.54
C GLU A 278 13.92 -12.87 27.06
N VAL A 279 13.90 -13.10 28.37
CA VAL A 279 13.04 -14.12 28.99
C VAL A 279 11.57 -13.78 28.71
N ALA A 280 11.15 -12.53 28.92
CA ALA A 280 9.79 -12.09 28.64
C ALA A 280 9.39 -12.28 27.16
N VAL A 281 10.30 -11.98 26.23
CA VAL A 281 10.07 -12.22 24.79
C VAL A 281 9.93 -13.71 24.49
N ARG A 282 10.79 -14.57 25.05
CA ARG A 282 10.69 -16.03 24.84
C ARG A 282 9.42 -16.61 25.44
N GLU A 283 9.00 -16.14 26.61
CA GLU A 283 7.73 -16.52 27.22
C GLU A 283 6.53 -16.11 26.36
N PHE A 284 6.55 -14.87 25.86
CA PHE A 284 5.53 -14.36 24.95
C PHE A 284 5.46 -15.20 23.65
N GLN A 285 6.61 -15.45 23.01
CA GLN A 285 6.69 -16.28 21.80
C GLN A 285 6.14 -17.68 22.03
N LYS A 286 6.43 -18.27 23.19
CA LYS A 286 5.91 -19.58 23.59
C LYS A 286 4.39 -19.54 23.79
N GLN A 287 3.86 -18.50 24.43
CA GLN A 287 2.43 -18.32 24.66
C GLN A 287 1.65 -18.16 23.34
N GLU A 288 2.19 -17.42 22.38
CA GLU A 288 1.56 -17.19 21.08
C GLU A 288 1.81 -18.32 20.06
N MET A 289 2.50 -19.38 20.47
CA MET A 289 2.84 -20.55 19.64
C MET A 289 3.63 -20.18 18.37
N ILE A 290 4.52 -19.19 18.47
CA ILE A 290 5.45 -18.78 17.41
C ILE A 290 6.88 -19.26 17.71
N ARG A 291 7.81 -19.01 16.79
CA ARG A 291 9.23 -19.40 16.97
C ARG A 291 9.82 -18.76 18.23
N VAL A 292 10.38 -19.58 19.12
CA VAL A 292 10.98 -19.14 20.40
C VAL A 292 12.49 -18.91 20.24
N ASP A 293 12.87 -17.78 19.66
CA ASP A 293 14.27 -17.41 19.43
C ASP A 293 14.77 -16.25 20.30
N GLY A 294 13.88 -15.59 21.06
CA GLY A 294 14.23 -14.44 21.89
C GLY A 294 14.48 -13.16 21.10
N ILE A 295 14.15 -13.15 19.80
CA ILE A 295 14.31 -12.01 18.90
C ILE A 295 12.92 -11.44 18.58
N VAL A 296 12.77 -10.13 18.72
CA VAL A 296 11.52 -9.45 18.34
C VAL A 296 11.61 -9.07 16.87
N GLY A 297 11.42 -10.06 16.00
CA GLY A 297 11.27 -9.87 14.56
C GLY A 297 9.80 -9.64 14.16
N THR A 298 9.53 -9.65 12.85
CA THR A 298 8.18 -9.42 12.29
C THR A 298 7.11 -10.33 12.89
N GLU A 299 7.40 -11.62 13.07
CA GLU A 299 6.44 -12.59 13.62
C GLU A 299 6.07 -12.25 15.08
N THR A 300 7.07 -11.92 15.90
CA THR A 300 6.88 -11.49 17.30
C THR A 300 6.11 -10.18 17.39
N TRP A 301 6.40 -9.19 16.52
CA TRP A 301 5.65 -7.92 16.50
C TRP A 301 4.19 -8.10 16.09
N ASN A 302 3.91 -8.89 15.06
CA ASN A 302 2.54 -9.15 14.62
C ASN A 302 1.74 -9.88 15.70
N ALA A 303 2.38 -10.84 16.38
CA ALA A 303 1.76 -11.53 17.52
C ALA A 303 1.49 -10.57 18.68
N LEU A 304 2.44 -9.67 18.99
CA LEU A 304 2.28 -8.66 20.05
C LEU A 304 1.17 -7.66 19.72
N GLU A 305 1.09 -7.18 18.48
CA GLU A 305 0.00 -6.31 18.02
C GLU A 305 -1.35 -7.01 18.11
N LYS A 306 -1.44 -8.28 17.67
CA LYS A 306 -2.66 -9.08 17.80
C LYS A 306 -3.06 -9.27 19.26
N ALA A 307 -2.10 -9.60 20.13
CA ALA A 307 -2.30 -9.73 21.56
C ALA A 307 -2.81 -8.42 22.17
N LEU A 308 -2.16 -7.28 21.89
CA LEU A 308 -2.60 -5.94 22.33
C LEU A 308 -4.00 -5.58 21.85
N ASN A 309 -4.35 -5.93 20.61
CA ASN A 309 -5.70 -5.72 20.06
C ASN A 309 -6.74 -6.65 20.68
N SER A 310 -6.32 -7.78 21.28
CA SER A 310 -7.17 -8.70 22.04
C SER A 310 -7.23 -8.37 23.54
N VAL A 311 -6.28 -7.59 24.07
CA VAL A 311 -6.34 -7.06 25.44
C VAL A 311 -7.58 -6.19 25.51
N ARG A 312 -8.59 -6.67 26.23
CA ARG A 312 -9.88 -6.00 26.31
C ARG A 312 -9.64 -4.66 26.99
N LYS A 313 -9.68 -3.55 26.24
CA LYS A 313 -9.42 -2.22 26.79
C LYS A 313 -10.42 -1.90 27.90
N TYR A 314 -9.94 -1.34 29.01
CA TYR A 314 -10.82 -0.91 30.09
C TYR A 314 -11.86 0.09 29.51
N PRO A 315 -13.17 -0.13 29.74
CA PRO A 315 -14.26 0.65 29.12
C PRO A 315 -14.33 2.11 29.58
N GLY A 316 -13.36 2.59 30.38
CA GLY A 316 -13.29 3.97 30.86
C GLY A 316 -14.32 4.32 31.94
N SER A 317 -15.19 3.39 32.32
CA SER A 317 -16.24 3.56 33.32
C SER A 317 -16.22 2.43 34.34
N LEU A 318 -16.53 2.76 35.60
CA LEU A 318 -16.64 1.78 36.67
C LEU A 318 -17.81 0.84 36.38
N ILE A 319 -17.56 -0.47 36.33
CA ILE A 319 -18.62 -1.47 36.16
C ILE A 319 -19.01 -1.98 37.55
N ARG A 320 -20.29 -1.84 37.90
CA ARG A 320 -20.80 -2.09 39.26
C ARG A 320 -22.24 -2.59 39.20
N ARG A 321 -22.85 -2.85 40.37
CA ARG A 321 -24.26 -3.25 40.45
C ARG A 321 -25.15 -2.32 39.62
N GLY A 322 -25.97 -2.91 38.75
CA GLY A 322 -26.85 -2.19 37.82
C GLY A 322 -26.28 -1.96 36.43
N SER A 323 -24.95 -2.12 36.22
CA SER A 323 -24.36 -2.14 34.88
C SER A 323 -24.89 -3.32 34.05
N ARG A 324 -25.00 -3.15 32.74
CA ARG A 324 -25.50 -4.17 31.81
C ARG A 324 -24.71 -4.23 30.51
N GLY A 325 -24.78 -5.35 29.80
CA GLY A 325 -24.24 -5.53 28.44
C GLY A 325 -23.08 -6.53 28.34
N ASP A 326 -22.47 -6.61 27.16
CA ASP A 326 -21.45 -7.64 26.86
C ASP A 326 -20.15 -7.49 27.66
N THR A 327 -19.89 -6.28 28.17
CA THR A 327 -18.81 -6.05 29.14
C THR A 327 -19.04 -6.85 30.41
N VAL A 328 -20.28 -6.83 30.93
CA VAL A 328 -20.68 -7.56 32.13
C VAL A 328 -20.66 -9.06 31.88
N LYS A 329 -21.14 -9.54 30.73
CA LYS A 329 -21.06 -10.98 30.37
C LYS A 329 -19.65 -11.53 30.45
N ALA A 330 -18.66 -10.76 29.97
CA ALA A 330 -17.28 -11.21 30.02
C ALA A 330 -16.70 -11.19 31.44
N ILE A 331 -17.06 -10.19 32.26
CA ILE A 331 -16.70 -10.16 33.69
C ILE A 331 -17.27 -11.40 34.36
N GLN A 332 -18.57 -11.69 34.14
CA GLN A 332 -19.27 -12.84 34.70
C GLN A 332 -18.59 -14.17 34.35
N ARG A 333 -18.17 -14.36 33.08
CA ARG A 333 -17.37 -15.52 32.66
C ARG A 333 -16.03 -15.63 33.41
N LYS A 334 -15.37 -14.50 33.70
CA LYS A 334 -14.07 -14.47 34.39
C LYS A 334 -14.20 -14.73 35.89
N VAL A 335 -15.26 -14.23 36.53
CA VAL A 335 -15.51 -14.43 37.97
C VAL A 335 -16.38 -15.65 38.27
N GLY A 336 -16.72 -16.46 37.26
CA GLY A 336 -17.44 -17.72 37.44
C GLY A 336 -18.92 -17.58 37.80
N THR A 337 -19.62 -16.61 37.22
CA THR A 337 -21.07 -16.42 37.39
C THR A 337 -21.80 -16.54 36.05
N ASP A 338 -23.12 -16.73 36.09
CA ASP A 338 -23.95 -16.83 34.88
C ASP A 338 -23.82 -15.56 34.01
N PRO A 339 -23.45 -15.68 32.72
CA PRO A 339 -23.18 -14.54 31.86
C PRO A 339 -24.45 -13.95 31.26
N ASP A 340 -25.41 -13.58 32.11
CA ASP A 340 -26.69 -12.96 31.73
C ASP A 340 -26.53 -11.50 31.25
N GLY A 341 -25.38 -10.89 31.50
CA GLY A 341 -25.07 -9.51 31.13
C GLY A 341 -25.66 -8.47 32.06
N ILE A 342 -26.13 -8.86 33.25
CA ILE A 342 -26.67 -7.98 34.29
C ILE A 342 -25.77 -8.08 35.52
N PHE A 343 -25.15 -6.96 35.91
CA PHE A 343 -24.29 -6.94 37.08
C PHE A 343 -25.16 -6.88 38.33
N GLY A 344 -25.63 -8.05 38.78
CA GLY A 344 -26.50 -8.23 39.93
C GLY A 344 -25.75 -8.54 41.22
N ALA A 345 -26.47 -9.01 42.23
CA ALA A 345 -25.91 -9.34 43.54
C ALA A 345 -24.83 -10.43 43.47
N ASN A 346 -25.09 -11.46 42.64
CA ASN A 346 -24.19 -12.60 42.48
C ASN A 346 -22.87 -12.19 41.82
N THR A 347 -22.93 -11.36 40.76
CA THR A 347 -21.74 -10.84 40.09
C THR A 347 -20.93 -9.93 41.01
N GLU A 348 -21.57 -9.07 41.81
CA GLU A 348 -20.87 -8.24 42.79
C GLU A 348 -20.14 -9.08 43.85
N ALA A 349 -20.81 -10.12 44.38
CA ALA A 349 -20.20 -11.03 45.35
C ALA A 349 -18.98 -11.75 44.76
N ALA A 350 -19.10 -12.25 43.53
CA ALA A 350 -18.01 -12.91 42.82
C ALA A 350 -16.84 -11.95 42.53
N VAL A 351 -17.13 -10.70 42.16
CA VAL A 351 -16.08 -9.68 41.99
C VAL A 351 -15.39 -9.36 43.32
N LYS A 352 -16.12 -9.24 44.43
CA LYS A 352 -15.50 -9.05 45.77
C LYS A 352 -14.60 -10.22 46.15
N GLN A 353 -15.03 -11.45 45.85
CA GLN A 353 -14.22 -12.64 46.10
C GLN A 353 -12.94 -12.62 45.24
N PHE A 354 -13.08 -12.36 43.95
CA PHE A 354 -11.95 -12.21 43.03
C PHE A 354 -10.97 -11.13 43.50
N GLN A 355 -11.47 -9.96 43.91
CA GLN A 355 -10.65 -8.88 44.45
C GLN A 355 -9.88 -9.32 45.71
N ARG A 356 -10.53 -10.06 46.62
CA ARG A 356 -9.89 -10.59 47.83
C ARG A 356 -8.77 -11.58 47.49
N GLU A 357 -9.03 -12.52 46.59
CA GLU A 357 -8.06 -13.53 46.13
C GLU A 357 -6.86 -12.88 45.43
N ASN A 358 -7.08 -11.74 44.78
CA ASN A 358 -6.04 -11.01 44.05
C ASN A 358 -5.44 -9.83 44.82
N ARG A 359 -5.70 -9.73 46.14
CA ARG A 359 -5.18 -8.66 47.02
C ARG A 359 -5.47 -7.24 46.52
N LEU A 360 -6.64 -7.05 45.89
CA LEU A 360 -7.15 -5.76 45.45
C LEU A 360 -8.06 -5.14 46.51
N LYS A 361 -8.39 -3.85 46.36
CA LYS A 361 -9.45 -3.21 47.16
C LYS A 361 -10.76 -3.97 46.95
N VAL A 362 -11.34 -4.47 48.04
CA VAL A 362 -12.57 -5.29 48.01
C VAL A 362 -13.80 -4.38 48.09
N ASP A 363 -14.19 -3.79 46.97
CA ASP A 363 -15.34 -2.90 46.87
C ASP A 363 -16.46 -3.42 45.94
N GLY A 364 -16.23 -4.54 45.24
CA GLY A 364 -17.19 -5.14 44.32
C GLY A 364 -17.38 -4.37 43.00
N ILE A 365 -16.51 -3.38 42.75
CA ILE A 365 -16.54 -2.54 41.56
C ILE A 365 -15.38 -2.94 40.65
N VAL A 366 -15.67 -3.21 39.39
CA VAL A 366 -14.63 -3.44 38.39
C VAL A 366 -14.14 -2.09 37.86
N GLY A 367 -13.17 -1.51 38.57
CA GLY A 367 -12.35 -0.38 38.11
C GLY A 367 -11.10 -0.82 37.35
N PRO A 368 -10.20 0.12 36.95
CA PRO A 368 -9.02 -0.19 36.13
C PRO A 368 -8.14 -1.31 36.70
N GLU A 369 -7.87 -1.30 38.01
CA GLU A 369 -7.04 -2.31 38.67
C GLU A 369 -7.69 -3.70 38.71
N THR A 370 -9.01 -3.75 38.95
CA THR A 370 -9.75 -5.03 38.90
C THR A 370 -9.84 -5.54 37.47
N TRP A 371 -10.05 -4.64 36.51
CA TRP A 371 -10.12 -4.96 35.10
C TRP A 371 -8.81 -5.56 34.56
N LYS A 372 -7.67 -4.93 34.87
CA LYS A 372 -6.32 -5.40 34.52
C LYS A 372 -6.01 -6.80 35.07
N ARG A 373 -6.73 -7.23 36.11
CA ARG A 373 -6.58 -8.57 36.68
C ARG A 373 -7.54 -9.59 36.05
N LEU A 374 -8.68 -9.15 35.53
CA LEU A 374 -9.69 -9.99 34.87
C LEU A 374 -9.33 -10.28 33.40
N PHE A 375 -8.75 -9.29 32.71
CA PHE A 375 -8.34 -9.30 31.30
C PHE A 375 -6.92 -8.79 31.19
#